data_AF-A0A7C6N130-F1
#
_entry.id   AF-A0A7C6N130-F1
#
_cell.length_a   1.000
_cell.length_b   1.000
_cell.length_c   1.000
_cell.angle_alpha   90.00
_cell.angle_beta   90.00
_cell.angle_gamma   90.00
#
_symmetry.space_group_name_H-M   'P 1'
#
loop_
_entity.id
_entity.type
_entity.pdbx_description
1 polymer ?
#
loop_
_entity_poly.entity_id
_entity_poly.type
_entity_poly.pdbx_seq_one_letter_code
_entity_poly.pdbx_strand_id
1 'polypeptide(L)'
;MKQLQVLFSNEVALEDDRKMRLDYFLTKDYFKSDVEEPYYGIRITKYLDELEESEEVSGISCSKETVLSMIEKFSINVVTPIHLVEIVDDLVTQGS
;
A
#
# COMPACT_ATOMS: atom_id res chain seq x y z
N MET A 1 0.57 3.72 18.04
CA MET A 1 1.90 3.54 17.40
C MET A 1 1.66 2.88 16.07
N LYS A 2 2.22 3.42 15.00
CA LYS A 2 2.02 2.90 13.65
C LYS A 2 3.07 1.85 13.33
N GLN A 3 2.63 0.66 12.91
CA GLN A 3 3.53 -0.41 12.48
C GLN A 3 3.50 -0.51 10.96
N LEU A 4 4.67 -0.58 10.33
CA LEU A 4 4.82 -0.86 8.90
C LEU A 4 5.46 -2.23 8.72
N GLN A 5 4.89 -3.04 7.84
CA GLN A 5 5.43 -4.34 7.44
C GLN A 5 5.52 -4.38 5.91
N VAL A 6 6.73 -4.54 5.36
CA VAL A 6 6.91 -4.87 3.94
C VAL A 6 6.32 -6.27 3.71
N LEU A 7 5.50 -6.41 2.67
CA LEU A 7 4.90 -7.69 2.30
C LEU A 7 5.34 -8.17 0.93
N PHE A 8 5.42 -7.25 -0.03
CA PHE A 8 5.85 -7.55 -1.39
C PHE A 8 6.83 -6.49 -1.85
N SER A 9 7.78 -6.91 -2.67
CA SER A 9 8.76 -6.06 -3.35
C SER A 9 8.87 -6.51 -4.79
N ASN A 10 8.57 -5.61 -5.72
CA ASN A 10 8.65 -5.87 -7.15
C ASN A 10 9.81 -5.07 -7.74
N GLU A 11 10.59 -5.69 -8.61
CA GLU A 11 11.52 -5.00 -9.51
C GLU A 11 10.97 -5.05 -10.94
N VAL A 12 10.94 -3.88 -11.58
CA VAL A 12 10.41 -3.70 -12.93
C VAL A 12 11.48 -3.05 -13.78
N ALA A 13 11.86 -3.70 -14.87
CA ALA A 13 12.75 -3.13 -15.87
C ALA A 13 11.96 -2.16 -16.77
N LEU A 14 12.42 -0.93 -16.88
CA LEU A 14 11.89 0.10 -17.78
C LEU A 14 12.56 -0.03 -19.16
N GLU A 15 11.96 0.62 -20.16
CA GLU A 15 12.44 0.60 -21.55
C GLU A 15 13.87 1.18 -21.70
N ASP A 16 14.27 2.10 -20.82
CA ASP A 16 15.61 2.71 -20.78
C ASP A 16 16.65 1.88 -19.98
N ASP A 17 16.44 0.58 -19.75
CA ASP A 17 17.29 -0.32 -18.93
C ASP A 17 17.33 0.02 -17.42
N ARG A 18 16.64 1.09 -17.01
CA ARG A 18 16.48 1.47 -15.60
C ARG A 18 15.62 0.46 -14.86
N LYS A 19 15.91 0.29 -13.56
CA LYS A 19 15.13 -0.58 -12.67
C LYS A 19 14.30 0.27 -11.70
N MET A 20 13.00 0.08 -11.75
CA MET A 20 12.07 0.60 -10.77
C MET A 20 11.80 -0.48 -9.73
N ARG A 21 11.95 -0.16 -8.44
CA ARG A 21 11.50 -1.03 -7.34
C ARG A 21 10.23 -0.47 -6.72
N LEU A 22 9.26 -1.34 -6.44
CA LEU A 22 8.03 -1.02 -5.73
C LEU A 22 7.92 -1.90 -4.49
N ASP A 23 7.92 -1.28 -3.32
CA ASP A 23 7.70 -1.95 -2.04
C ASP A 23 6.29 -1.66 -1.55
N TYR A 24 5.55 -2.72 -1.21
CA TYR A 24 4.18 -2.67 -0.75
C TYR A 24 4.14 -3.02 0.74
N PHE A 25 3.59 -2.12 1.54
CA PHE A 25 3.58 -2.21 2.98
C PHE A 25 2.15 -2.27 3.51
N LEU A 26 1.93 -3.14 4.48
CA LEU A 26 0.77 -3.06 5.35
C LEU A 26 1.08 -2.08 6.47
N THR A 27 0.22 -1.09 6.63
CA THR A 27 0.25 -0.19 7.77
C THR A 27 -0.81 -0.61 8.77
N LYS A 28 -0.47 -0.52 10.06
CA LYS A 28 -1.38 -0.79 11.15
C LYS A 28 -1.40 0.41 12.08
N ASP A 29 -2.56 1.01 12.24
CA ASP A 29 -2.76 2.13 13.15
C ASP A 29 -3.78 1.78 14.24
N TYR A 30 -3.59 2.41 15.40
CA TYR A 30 -4.47 2.26 16.55
C TYR A 30 -4.87 3.66 16.97
N PHE A 31 -6.17 3.96 16.98
CA PHE A 31 -6.65 5.20 17.57
C PHE A 31 -6.22 5.26 19.04
N LYS A 32 -5.77 6.45 19.48
CA LYS A 32 -5.29 6.64 20.85
C LYS A 32 -6.42 6.29 21.85
N SER A 33 -6.15 5.23 22.61
CA SER A 33 -6.63 4.93 23.96
C SER A 33 -8.00 4.29 24.21
N ASP A 34 -8.91 4.11 23.24
CA ASP A 34 -10.23 3.50 23.55
C ASP A 34 -10.81 2.56 22.47
N VAL A 35 -10.06 2.24 21.42
CA VAL A 35 -10.52 1.32 20.35
C VAL A 35 -9.69 0.05 20.37
N GLU A 36 -10.32 -1.10 20.65
CA GLU A 36 -9.66 -2.41 20.68
C GLU A 36 -9.24 -2.88 19.29
N GLU A 37 -9.92 -2.41 18.24
CA GLU A 37 -9.71 -2.88 16.89
C GLU A 37 -8.74 -1.98 16.09
N PRO A 38 -7.63 -2.52 15.58
CA PRO A 38 -6.71 -1.78 14.75
C PRO A 38 -7.29 -1.54 13.36
N TYR A 39 -6.95 -0.40 12.78
CA TYR A 39 -7.21 -0.15 11.36
C TYR A 39 -5.97 -0.47 10.54
N TYR A 40 -6.20 -1.10 9.39
CA TYR A 40 -5.16 -1.44 8.44
C TYR A 40 -5.23 -0.51 7.23
N GLY A 41 -4.06 -0.17 6.72
CA GLY A 41 -3.88 0.64 5.53
C GLY A 41 -2.75 0.11 4.66
N ILE A 42 -2.49 0.82 3.58
CA ILE A 42 -1.52 0.45 2.56
C ILE A 42 -0.57 1.62 2.34
N ARG A 43 0.72 1.33 2.28
CA ARG A 43 1.73 2.26 1.79
C ARG A 43 2.46 1.62 0.62
N ILE A 44 2.69 2.37 -0.44
CA ILE A 44 3.53 1.96 -1.56
C ILE A 44 4.70 2.91 -1.63
N THR A 45 5.91 2.37 -1.74
CA THR A 45 7.12 3.16 -1.98
C THR A 45 7.76 2.73 -3.28
N LYS A 46 7.91 3.68 -4.19
CA LYS A 46 8.61 3.54 -5.46
C LYS A 46 10.02 4.08 -5.30
N TYR A 47 10.98 3.29 -5.76
CA TYR A 47 12.38 3.68 -5.88
C TYR A 47 12.75 3.63 -7.35
N LEU A 48 13.24 4.73 -7.88
CA LEU A 48 13.75 4.82 -9.25
C LEU A 48 14.98 5.70 -9.22
N ASP A 49 16.13 5.13 -9.56
CA ASP A 49 17.43 5.79 -9.45
C ASP A 49 17.66 6.30 -7.99
N GLU A 50 17.82 7.61 -7.81
CA GLU A 50 17.99 8.27 -6.50
C GLU A 50 16.68 8.88 -5.97
N LEU A 51 15.56 8.67 -6.67
CA LEU A 51 14.25 9.20 -6.30
C LEU A 51 13.44 8.16 -5.53
N GLU A 52 12.91 8.59 -4.39
CA GLU A 52 11.94 7.85 -3.60
C GLU A 52 10.60 8.60 -3.66
N GLU A 53 9.55 7.91 -4.08
CA GLU A 53 8.18 8.41 -4.05
C GLU A 53 7.36 7.45 -3.18
N SER A 54 6.65 7.97 -2.18
CA SER A 54 5.81 7.12 -1.33
C SER A 54 4.45 7.74 -1.12
N GLU A 55 3.41 6.91 -1.15
CA GLU A 55 2.04 7.30 -0.89
C GLU A 55 1.41 6.32 0.09
N GLU A 56 0.50 6.81 0.92
CA GLU A 56 -0.17 6.01 1.93
C GLU A 56 -1.66 6.32 2.05
N VAL A 57 -2.46 5.25 2.13
CA VAL A 57 -3.87 5.33 2.53
C VAL A 57 -4.04 4.55 3.83
N SER A 58 -4.29 5.30 4.90
CA SER A 58 -4.59 4.75 6.23
C SER A 58 -6.08 4.49 6.40
N GLY A 59 -6.46 3.54 7.26
CA GLY A 59 -7.86 3.41 7.67
C GLY A 59 -8.77 2.72 6.65
N ILE A 60 -8.23 1.88 5.78
CA ILE A 60 -8.98 1.21 4.71
C ILE A 60 -9.98 0.20 5.27
N SER A 61 -9.55 -0.63 6.23
CA SER A 61 -10.43 -1.63 6.86
C SER A 61 -9.90 -2.08 8.21
N CYS A 62 -10.79 -2.54 9.09
CA CYS A 62 -10.42 -3.26 10.33
C CYS A 62 -9.95 -4.70 10.05
N SER A 63 -10.30 -5.27 8.88
CA SER A 63 -9.87 -6.62 8.51
C SER A 63 -8.49 -6.61 7.87
N LYS A 64 -7.51 -7.20 8.57
CA LYS A 64 -6.15 -7.39 8.04
C LYS A 64 -6.18 -8.15 6.71
N GLU A 65 -6.98 -9.21 6.63
CA GLU A 65 -7.04 -10.09 5.46
C GLU A 65 -7.57 -9.37 4.22
N THR A 66 -8.57 -8.49 4.40
CA THR A 66 -9.10 -7.66 3.32
C THR A 66 -8.00 -6.75 2.76
N VAL A 67 -7.27 -6.05 3.62
CA VAL A 67 -6.19 -5.15 3.19
C VAL A 67 -5.01 -5.93 2.60
N LEU A 68 -4.67 -7.11 3.15
CA LEU A 68 -3.66 -7.99 2.58
C LEU A 68 -3.99 -8.43 1.15
N SER A 69 -5.23 -8.83 0.90
CA SER A 69 -5.68 -9.22 -0.45
C SER A 69 -5.62 -8.05 -1.42
N MET A 70 -5.89 -6.81 -0.97
CA MET A 70 -5.68 -5.61 -1.80
C MET A 70 -4.21 -5.40 -2.13
N ILE A 71 -3.31 -5.49 -1.13
CA ILE A 71 -1.86 -5.34 -1.33
C ILE A 71 -1.32 -6.38 -2.32
N GLU A 72 -1.77 -7.63 -2.22
CA GLU A 72 -1.41 -8.69 -3.17
C GLU A 72 -1.87 -8.35 -4.60
N LYS A 73 -3.12 -7.89 -4.78
CA LYS A 73 -3.60 -7.43 -6.09
C LYS A 73 -2.78 -6.25 -6.62
N PHE A 74 -2.39 -5.33 -5.75
CA PHE A 74 -1.59 -4.16 -6.11
C PHE A 74 -0.18 -4.55 -6.54
N SER A 75 0.44 -5.53 -5.87
CA SER A 75 1.75 -6.03 -6.28
C SER A 75 1.67 -6.75 -7.62
N ILE A 76 0.69 -7.61 -7.84
CA ILE A 76 0.53 -8.33 -9.12
C ILE A 76 0.35 -7.35 -10.30
N ASN A 77 -0.42 -6.28 -10.09
CA ASN A 77 -0.70 -5.29 -11.13
C ASN A 77 0.31 -4.13 -11.16
N VAL A 78 1.39 -4.20 -10.37
CA VAL A 78 2.47 -3.19 -10.37
C VAL A 78 1.92 -1.79 -10.11
N VAL A 79 0.98 -1.66 -9.17
CA VAL A 79 0.40 -0.37 -8.81
C VAL A 79 1.49 0.53 -8.22
N THR A 80 1.54 1.77 -8.69
CA THR A 80 2.50 2.79 -8.25
C THR A 80 1.87 3.73 -7.21
N PRO A 81 2.67 4.46 -6.41
CA PRO A 81 2.18 5.35 -5.36
C PRO A 81 1.13 6.36 -5.84
N ILE A 82 1.34 6.96 -7.01
CA ILE A 82 0.42 7.97 -7.57
C ILE A 82 -1.00 7.45 -7.80
N HIS A 83 -1.17 6.16 -8.10
CA HIS A 83 -2.49 5.56 -8.36
C HIS A 83 -3.13 4.96 -7.10
N LEU A 84 -2.40 4.92 -5.97
CA LEU A 84 -2.86 4.23 -4.76
C LEU A 84 -4.19 4.79 -4.25
N VAL A 85 -4.29 6.11 -4.13
CA VAL A 85 -5.49 6.77 -3.59
C VAL A 85 -6.70 6.50 -4.47
N GLU A 86 -6.56 6.67 -5.78
CA GLU A 86 -7.66 6.49 -6.74
C GLU A 86 -8.18 5.04 -6.75
N ILE A 87 -7.27 4.06 -6.73
CA ILE A 87 -7.66 2.64 -6.74
C ILE A 87 -8.31 2.24 -5.41
N VAL A 88 -7.80 2.72 -4.28
CA VAL A 88 -8.39 2.41 -2.97
C VAL A 88 -9.77 3.06 -2.83
N ASP A 89 -9.95 4.31 -3.29
CA ASP A 89 -11.24 4.99 -3.27
C ASP A 89 -12.31 4.25 -4.07
N ASP A 90 -11.97 3.76 -5.28
CA ASP A 90 -12.88 2.95 -6.10
C ASP A 90 -13.23 1.62 -5.42
N LEU A 91 -12.23 0.91 -4.87
CA LEU A 91 -12.43 -0.37 -4.19
C LEU A 91 -13.29 -0.25 -2.92
N VAL A 92 -13.16 0.86 -2.17
CA VAL A 92 -13.97 1.11 -0.97
C VAL A 92 -15.39 1.53 -1.36
N THR A 93 -15.54 2.34 -2.40
CA THR A 93 -16.85 2.84 -2.86
C THR A 93 -17.73 1.74 -3.47
N GLN A 94 -17.14 0.77 -4.19
CA GLN A 94 -17.91 -0.36 -4.76
C GLN A 94 -18.26 -1.46 -3.74
N GLY A 95 -17.76 -1.38 -2.51
CA GLY A 95 -17.95 -2.39 -1.46
C GLY A 95 -19.06 -2.09 -0.44
N SER A 96 -19.89 -1.05 -0.65
CA SER A 96 -20.99 -0.64 0.27
C SER A 96 -22.37 -1.05 -0.23
#